data_AF-A0A1N7GA33-F1
#
_entry.id   AF-A0A1N7GA33-F1
#
_cell.length_a   1.000
_cell.length_b   1.000
_cell.length_c   1.000
_cell.angle_alpha   90.00
_cell.angle_beta   90.00
_cell.angle_gamma   90.00
#
_symmetry.space_group_name_H-M   'P 1'
#
loop_
_entity.id
_entity.type
_entity.pdbx_description
1 polymer ?
#
loop_
_entity_poly.entity_id
_entity_poly.type
_entity_poly.pdbx_seq_one_letter_code
_entity_poly.pdbx_strand_id
1 'polypeptide(L)'
;MMLADAAAPSIATQLVGSGLIGVREGLETGIVVMILAAFLVKGGRREGLKWLWGGVAVAVVMVFGIFAAIHYGTSTISGLAAEAVAGIASLVAVVIVTLMVLWMRRAASAISGDLKAGMARAIEVGSGAVFLLSFLAVGREGFETALLMVGYAENTSGSSWPLIGLFCGVVVAVALTVLLYVGAIRIDFAVFFTCTGALLIIVAAGILAYGVRALQTVGWLPGIAARAFDISRHFDQSSWYGTALAGLVNFRPDPTVLQVIAWVVYLAVVMTLFLLPRSFLRSRSTKATRPTPDHIETPAA
;
A
#
# COMPACT_ATOMS: atom_id res chain seq x y z
N MET A 1 10.88 33.64 23.81
CA MET A 1 11.58 32.47 23.23
C MET A 1 10.55 31.35 23.09
N MET A 2 9.63 31.48 22.12
CA MET A 2 8.69 30.42 21.75
C MET A 2 9.39 29.56 20.71
N LEU A 3 9.68 28.31 21.04
CA LEU A 3 10.01 27.31 20.04
C LEU A 3 8.76 27.16 19.18
N ALA A 4 8.91 27.43 17.88
CA ALA A 4 7.87 27.18 16.91
C ALA A 4 7.57 25.68 16.96
N ASP A 5 6.45 25.34 17.59
CA ASP A 5 5.88 24.00 17.62
C ASP A 5 5.79 23.56 16.15
N ALA A 6 6.51 22.50 15.80
CA ALA A 6 6.51 21.99 14.45
C ALA A 6 5.07 21.58 14.12
N ALA A 7 4.35 22.42 13.37
CA ALA A 7 2.92 22.27 13.14
C ALA A 7 2.66 20.85 12.62
N ALA A 8 2.02 20.03 13.47
CA ALA A 8 1.65 18.67 13.14
C ALA A 8 0.87 18.67 11.81
N PRO A 9 1.02 17.62 10.96
CA PRO A 9 0.29 17.52 9.71
C PRO A 9 -1.20 17.78 9.96
N SER A 10 -1.92 18.46 9.07
CA SER A 10 -3.34 18.73 9.38
C SER A 10 -4.15 17.46 9.45
N ILE A 11 -5.22 17.50 10.25
CA ILE A 11 -6.17 16.40 10.44
C ILE A 11 -6.61 15.80 9.10
N ALA A 12 -7.03 16.66 8.16
CA ALA A 12 -7.51 16.24 6.84
C ALA A 12 -6.48 15.39 6.10
N THR A 13 -5.21 15.67 6.31
CA THR A 13 -4.15 15.05 5.55
C THR A 13 -3.64 13.76 6.18
N GLN A 14 -3.59 13.73 7.51
CA GLN A 14 -3.43 12.49 8.27
C GLN A 14 -4.54 11.50 7.89
N LEU A 15 -5.78 11.99 7.78
CA LEU A 15 -6.94 11.20 7.37
C LEU A 15 -6.82 10.67 5.94
N VAL A 16 -6.39 11.50 4.99
CA VAL A 16 -6.29 11.07 3.59
C VAL A 16 -5.11 10.10 3.40
N GLY A 17 -3.94 10.38 4.00
CA GLY A 17 -2.77 9.51 3.86
C GLY A 17 -3.02 8.10 4.39
N SER A 18 -3.50 7.97 5.63
CA SER A 18 -3.86 6.67 6.20
C SER A 18 -5.12 6.08 5.57
N GLY A 19 -6.05 6.92 5.09
CA GLY A 19 -7.22 6.48 4.35
C GLY A 19 -6.89 5.84 3.01
N LEU A 20 -5.90 6.34 2.29
CA LEU A 20 -5.43 5.72 1.04
C LEU A 20 -4.81 4.34 1.29
N ILE A 21 -4.08 4.18 2.40
CA ILE A 21 -3.58 2.88 2.86
C ILE A 21 -4.78 1.97 3.14
N GLY A 22 -5.74 2.42 3.95
CA GLY A 22 -6.92 1.64 4.31
C GLY A 22 -7.78 1.23 3.11
N VAL A 23 -7.93 2.12 2.12
CA VAL A 23 -8.64 1.81 0.87
C VAL A 23 -7.90 0.72 0.09
N ARG A 24 -6.58 0.82 -0.04
CA ARG A 24 -5.78 -0.14 -0.80
C ARG A 24 -5.79 -1.52 -0.14
N GLU A 25 -5.32 -1.61 1.10
CA GLU A 25 -5.17 -2.88 1.80
C GLU A 25 -6.54 -3.53 2.07
N GLY A 26 -7.54 -2.69 2.37
CA GLY A 26 -8.93 -3.13 2.52
C GLY A 26 -9.53 -3.67 1.22
N LEU A 27 -9.19 -3.12 0.06
CA LEU A 27 -9.66 -3.62 -1.24
C LEU A 27 -8.95 -4.91 -1.64
N GLU A 28 -7.64 -5.01 -1.43
CA GLU A 28 -6.89 -6.24 -1.67
C GLU A 28 -7.48 -7.37 -0.83
N THR A 29 -7.65 -7.14 0.47
CA THR A 29 -8.31 -8.07 1.39
C THR A 29 -9.75 -8.39 0.96
N GLY A 30 -10.52 -7.36 0.64
CA GLY A 30 -11.92 -7.47 0.24
C GLY A 30 -12.10 -8.30 -1.03
N ILE A 31 -11.27 -8.09 -2.04
CA ILE A 31 -11.29 -8.86 -3.29
C ILE A 31 -10.97 -10.33 -3.02
N VAL A 32 -9.98 -10.63 -2.18
CA VAL A 32 -9.67 -12.03 -1.84
C VAL A 32 -10.86 -12.68 -1.12
N VAL A 33 -11.42 -12.03 -0.10
CA VAL A 33 -12.60 -12.54 0.62
C VAL A 33 -13.79 -12.71 -0.32
N MET A 34 -14.03 -11.76 -1.23
CA MET A 34 -15.08 -11.83 -2.25
C MET A 34 -14.88 -13.02 -3.18
N ILE A 35 -13.67 -13.26 -3.68
CA ILE A 35 -13.36 -14.38 -4.58
C ILE A 35 -13.63 -15.70 -3.86
N LEU A 36 -13.18 -15.85 -2.61
CA LEU A 36 -13.43 -17.03 -1.78
C LEU A 36 -14.94 -17.22 -1.54
N ALA A 37 -15.66 -16.16 -1.18
CA ALA A 37 -17.10 -16.19 -0.96
C ALA A 37 -17.87 -16.57 -2.23
N ALA A 38 -17.56 -15.93 -3.36
CA ALA A 38 -18.20 -16.19 -4.65
C ALA A 38 -18.00 -17.64 -5.11
N PHE A 39 -16.84 -18.22 -4.83
CA PHE A 39 -16.55 -19.60 -5.16
C PHE A 39 -17.32 -20.59 -4.29
N LEU A 40 -17.39 -20.36 -2.97
CA LEU A 40 -18.21 -21.18 -2.07
C LEU A 40 -19.70 -21.13 -2.44
N VAL A 41 -20.20 -19.95 -2.82
CA VAL A 41 -21.59 -19.77 -3.24
C VAL A 41 -21.86 -20.44 -4.59
N LYS A 42 -21.00 -20.24 -5.61
CA LYS A 42 -21.16 -20.85 -6.94
C LYS A 42 -20.93 -22.36 -6.94
N GLY A 43 -20.08 -22.86 -6.04
CA GLY A 43 -19.84 -24.29 -5.84
C GLY A 43 -20.90 -25.00 -4.99
N GLY A 44 -21.99 -24.33 -4.61
CA GLY A 44 -23.08 -24.92 -3.81
C GLY A 44 -22.73 -25.19 -2.34
N ARG A 45 -21.53 -24.83 -1.88
CA ARG A 45 -21.00 -25.12 -0.54
C ARG A 45 -21.13 -23.94 0.40
N ARG A 46 -22.36 -23.41 0.54
CA ARG A 46 -22.66 -22.26 1.41
C ARG A 46 -22.28 -22.49 2.87
N GLU A 47 -22.28 -23.73 3.34
CA GLU A 47 -21.83 -24.09 4.69
C GLU A 47 -20.36 -23.74 4.96
N GLY A 48 -19.53 -23.61 3.92
CA GLY A 48 -18.14 -23.17 4.03
C GLY A 48 -18.00 -21.68 4.38
N LEU A 49 -19.05 -20.88 4.19
CA LEU A 49 -19.01 -19.43 4.48
C LEU A 49 -18.79 -19.15 5.97
N LYS A 50 -19.29 -20.01 6.87
CA LYS A 50 -19.05 -19.84 8.32
C LYS A 50 -17.56 -19.97 8.66
N TRP A 51 -16.84 -20.85 7.96
CA TRP A 51 -15.40 -21.06 8.12
C TRP A 51 -14.59 -19.93 7.48
N LEU A 52 -15.03 -19.44 6.32
CA LEU A 52 -14.49 -18.23 5.68
C LEU A 52 -14.51 -17.07 6.67
N TRP A 53 -15.69 -16.72 7.18
CA TRP A 53 -15.89 -15.62 8.12
C TRP A 53 -15.20 -15.85 9.46
N GLY A 54 -15.13 -17.11 9.93
CA GLY A 54 -14.32 -17.47 11.10
C GLY A 54 -12.85 -17.12 10.93
N GLY A 55 -12.25 -17.47 9.79
CA GLY A 55 -10.84 -17.16 9.52
C GLY A 55 -10.59 -15.66 9.38
N VAL A 56 -11.51 -14.93 8.72
CA VAL A 56 -11.46 -13.46 8.64
C VAL A 56 -11.54 -12.83 10.03
N ALA A 57 -12.46 -13.27 10.88
CA ALA A 57 -12.62 -12.72 12.23
C ALA A 57 -11.37 -12.92 13.08
N VAL A 58 -10.78 -14.11 13.05
CA VAL A 58 -9.53 -14.41 13.77
C VAL A 58 -8.36 -13.59 13.24
N ALA A 59 -8.27 -13.40 11.93
CA ALA A 59 -7.24 -12.55 11.32
C ALA A 59 -7.37 -11.08 11.77
N VAL A 60 -8.59 -10.55 11.79
CA VAL A 60 -8.85 -9.18 12.28
C VAL A 60 -8.44 -9.03 13.74
N VAL A 61 -8.80 -9.97 14.61
CA VAL A 61 -8.39 -9.95 16.03
C VAL A 61 -6.86 -10.00 16.17
N MET A 62 -6.19 -10.84 15.39
CA MET A 62 -4.72 -10.92 15.37
C MET A 62 -4.10 -9.57 15.00
N VAL A 63 -4.62 -8.91 13.96
CA VAL A 63 -4.12 -7.60 13.49
C VAL A 63 -4.27 -6.52 14.55
N PHE A 64 -5.44 -6.45 15.21
CA PHE A 64 -5.63 -5.54 16.35
C PHE A 64 -4.67 -5.83 17.50
N GLY A 65 -4.41 -7.11 17.80
CA GLY A 65 -3.45 -7.52 18.83
C GLY A 65 -2.02 -7.08 18.50
N ILE A 66 -1.59 -7.26 17.26
CA ILE A 66 -0.27 -6.84 16.77
C ILE A 66 -0.16 -5.31 16.83
N PHE A 67 -1.18 -4.60 16.36
CA PHE A 67 -1.20 -3.14 16.42
C PHE A 67 -1.09 -2.62 17.85
N ALA A 68 -1.87 -3.17 18.79
CA ALA A 68 -1.81 -2.81 20.20
C ALA A 68 -0.43 -3.11 20.81
N ALA A 69 0.15 -4.28 20.53
CA ALA A 69 1.48 -4.65 21.03
C ALA A 69 2.56 -3.68 20.56
N ILE A 70 2.50 -3.24 19.30
CA ILE A 70 3.46 -2.28 18.75
C ILE A 70 3.23 -0.88 19.35
N HIS A 71 1.98 -0.40 19.36
CA HIS A 71 1.63 0.93 19.86
C HIS A 71 2.04 1.13 21.32
N TYR A 72 1.75 0.16 22.18
CA TYR A 72 2.13 0.26 23.60
C TYR A 72 3.64 -0.01 23.83
N GLY A 73 4.30 -0.72 22.92
CA GLY A 73 5.73 -1.05 23.02
C GLY A 73 6.69 0.10 22.69
N THR A 74 6.32 1.06 21.84
CA THR A 74 7.21 2.16 21.37
C THR A 74 7.14 3.44 22.22
N SER A 75 6.20 3.54 23.16
CA SER A 75 5.86 4.75 23.94
C SER A 75 6.95 5.37 24.84
N THR A 76 8.19 4.87 24.84
CA THR A 76 9.23 5.21 25.83
C THR A 76 10.45 5.94 25.27
N ILE A 77 10.51 6.23 23.97
CA ILE A 77 11.67 6.90 23.35
C ILE A 77 11.39 8.40 23.18
N SER A 78 12.27 9.27 23.70
CA SER A 78 12.15 10.72 23.58
C SER A 78 13.46 11.38 23.11
N GLY A 79 13.31 12.59 22.55
CA GLY A 79 14.44 13.43 22.12
C GLY A 79 15.10 12.96 20.82
N LEU A 80 16.44 13.11 20.74
CA LEU A 80 17.22 12.83 19.53
C LEU A 80 17.13 11.37 19.07
N ALA A 81 16.92 10.45 20.02
CA ALA A 81 16.72 9.03 19.71
C ALA A 81 15.39 8.79 18.98
N ALA A 82 14.34 9.53 19.30
CA ALA A 82 13.05 9.44 18.60
C ALA A 82 13.18 9.93 17.15
N GLU A 83 13.92 11.01 16.91
CA GLU A 83 14.22 11.51 15.57
C GLU A 83 15.02 10.49 14.74
N ALA A 84 16.02 9.83 15.34
CA ALA A 84 16.78 8.78 14.66
C ALA A 84 15.90 7.57 14.29
N VAL A 85 15.06 7.12 15.23
CA VAL A 85 14.11 6.03 15.00
C VAL A 85 13.10 6.41 13.92
N ALA A 86 12.53 7.63 13.96
CA ALA A 86 11.60 8.11 12.95
C ALA A 86 12.24 8.21 11.57
N GLY A 87 13.50 8.65 11.48
CA GLY A 87 14.28 8.67 10.24
C GLY A 87 14.48 7.30 9.63
N ILE A 88 14.95 6.34 10.43
CA ILE A 88 15.15 4.94 10.00
C ILE A 88 13.82 4.28 9.62
N ALA A 89 12.78 4.43 10.46
CA ALA A 89 11.47 3.88 10.22
C ALA A 89 10.86 4.40 8.91
N SER A 90 11.09 5.68 8.60
CA SER A 90 10.66 6.29 7.33
C SER A 90 11.38 5.69 6.12
N LEU A 91 12.69 5.45 6.21
CA LEU A 91 13.43 4.78 5.13
C LEU A 91 12.92 3.34 4.91
N VAL A 92 12.70 2.60 6.00
CA VAL A 92 12.15 1.24 5.95
C VAL A 92 10.76 1.25 5.34
N ALA A 93 9.89 2.17 5.77
CA ALA A 93 8.54 2.33 5.22
C ALA A 93 8.57 2.61 3.72
N VAL A 94 9.45 3.50 3.25
CA VAL A 94 9.60 3.81 1.81
C VAL A 94 10.03 2.58 1.03
N VAL A 95 11.00 1.79 1.53
CA VAL A 95 11.43 0.55 0.87
C VAL A 95 10.26 -0.44 0.77
N ILE A 96 9.54 -0.67 1.88
CA ILE A 96 8.41 -1.58 1.94
C ILE A 96 7.33 -1.14 0.95
N VAL A 97 6.88 0.12 1.02
CA VAL A 97 5.84 0.67 0.13
C VAL A 97 6.27 0.57 -1.34
N THR A 98 7.52 0.90 -1.66
CA THR A 98 8.05 0.81 -3.03
C THR A 98 8.01 -0.62 -3.55
N LEU A 99 8.50 -1.58 -2.75
CA LEU A 99 8.49 -3.00 -3.12
C LEU A 99 7.06 -3.48 -3.35
N MET A 100 6.12 -3.11 -2.47
CA MET A 100 4.71 -3.48 -2.55
C MET A 100 4.04 -2.92 -3.79
N VAL A 101 4.20 -1.63 -4.07
CA VAL A 101 3.58 -0.96 -5.22
C VAL A 101 4.12 -1.54 -6.54
N LEU A 102 5.43 -1.80 -6.61
CA LEU A 102 6.04 -2.40 -7.80
C LEU A 102 5.70 -3.90 -7.94
N TRP A 103 5.54 -4.62 -6.83
CA TRP A 103 5.18 -6.05 -6.82
C TRP A 103 3.70 -6.27 -7.13
N MET A 104 2.78 -5.49 -6.57
CA MET A 104 1.35 -5.62 -6.87
C MET A 104 1.04 -5.29 -8.32
N ARG A 105 1.75 -4.32 -8.93
CA ARG A 105 1.67 -4.12 -10.39
C ARG A 105 2.06 -5.37 -11.19
N ARG A 106 2.89 -6.27 -10.65
CA ARG A 106 3.19 -7.60 -11.24
C ARG A 106 2.06 -8.60 -10.99
N ALA A 107 1.47 -8.59 -9.80
CA ALA A 107 0.44 -9.52 -9.39
C ALA A 107 -0.96 -9.22 -10.00
N ALA A 108 -1.32 -7.95 -10.21
CA ALA A 108 -2.65 -7.54 -10.68
C ALA A 108 -3.07 -8.16 -12.04
N SER A 109 -2.10 -8.51 -12.91
CA SER A 109 -2.36 -9.23 -14.16
C SER A 109 -2.46 -10.76 -14.02
N ALA A 110 -1.95 -11.34 -12.93
CA ALA A 110 -1.86 -12.79 -12.69
C ALA A 110 -2.93 -13.31 -11.69
N ILE A 111 -3.38 -12.44 -10.78
CA ILE A 111 -4.38 -12.69 -9.73
C ILE A 111 -5.66 -13.33 -10.29
N SER A 112 -6.11 -12.95 -11.50
CA SER A 112 -7.33 -13.53 -12.10
C SER A 112 -7.19 -14.99 -12.53
N GLY A 113 -5.98 -15.47 -12.83
CA GLY A 113 -5.70 -16.84 -13.30
C GLY A 113 -5.35 -17.79 -12.16
N ASP A 114 -4.44 -17.38 -11.28
CA ASP A 114 -3.88 -18.25 -10.23
C ASP A 114 -4.84 -18.49 -9.07
N LEU A 115 -5.66 -17.49 -8.70
CA LEU A 115 -6.73 -17.67 -7.70
C LEU A 115 -7.81 -18.64 -8.18
N LYS A 116 -8.07 -18.69 -9.49
CA LYS A 116 -9.03 -19.63 -10.08
C LYS A 116 -8.51 -21.08 -10.01
N ALA A 117 -7.20 -21.28 -10.16
CA ALA A 117 -6.54 -22.59 -10.13
C ALA A 117 -6.21 -23.10 -8.70
N GLY A 118 -5.83 -22.21 -7.78
CA GLY A 118 -5.54 -22.57 -6.38
C GLY A 118 -6.79 -22.95 -5.59
N MET A 119 -7.93 -22.34 -5.90
CA MET A 119 -9.18 -22.58 -5.18
C MET A 119 -9.91 -23.84 -5.63
N ALA A 120 -9.74 -24.26 -6.90
CA ALA A 120 -10.18 -25.57 -7.38
C ALA A 120 -9.59 -26.72 -6.54
N ARG A 121 -8.32 -26.59 -6.13
CA ARG A 121 -7.66 -27.51 -5.18
C ARG A 121 -8.14 -27.36 -3.74
N ALA A 122 -8.37 -26.13 -3.24
CA ALA A 122 -8.79 -25.91 -1.86
C ALA A 122 -10.18 -26.47 -1.53
N ILE A 123 -11.09 -26.53 -2.51
CA ILE A 123 -12.40 -27.16 -2.35
C ILE A 123 -12.29 -28.67 -2.07
N GLU A 124 -11.29 -29.36 -2.59
CA GLU A 124 -11.10 -30.79 -2.34
C GLU A 124 -10.63 -31.12 -0.91
N VAL A 125 -10.03 -30.15 -0.20
CA VAL A 125 -9.31 -30.39 1.08
C VAL A 125 -10.21 -30.26 2.33
N GLY A 126 -11.36 -29.60 2.25
CA GLY A 126 -12.36 -29.56 3.34
C GLY A 126 -12.46 -28.24 4.14
N SER A 127 -13.35 -28.21 5.13
CA SER A 127 -13.80 -26.98 5.83
C SER A 127 -12.71 -26.23 6.60
N GLY A 128 -11.73 -26.94 7.18
CA GLY A 128 -10.60 -26.34 7.87
C GLY A 128 -9.62 -25.62 6.94
N ALA A 129 -9.50 -26.08 5.69
CA ALA A 129 -8.67 -25.42 4.68
C ALA A 129 -9.25 -24.07 4.26
N VAL A 130 -10.58 -23.93 4.21
CA VAL A 130 -11.26 -22.66 3.93
C VAL A 130 -10.99 -21.63 5.03
N PHE A 131 -11.07 -22.04 6.30
CA PHE A 131 -10.72 -21.20 7.44
C PHE A 131 -9.26 -20.77 7.39
N LEU A 132 -8.33 -21.71 7.21
CA LEU A 132 -6.90 -21.43 7.22
C LEU A 132 -6.50 -20.54 6.04
N LEU A 133 -7.06 -20.80 4.86
CA LEU A 133 -6.82 -20.00 3.66
C LEU A 133 -7.30 -18.56 3.83
N SER A 134 -8.50 -18.38 4.39
CA SER A 134 -9.04 -17.03 4.63
C SER A 134 -8.29 -16.31 5.74
N PHE A 135 -7.93 -17.00 6.81
CA PHE A 135 -7.09 -16.47 7.89
C PHE A 135 -5.72 -16.03 7.38
N LEU A 136 -5.00 -16.88 6.63
CA LEU A 136 -3.67 -16.56 6.10
C LEU A 136 -3.73 -15.43 5.08
N ALA A 137 -4.73 -15.43 4.21
CA ALA A 137 -4.89 -14.39 3.21
C ALA A 137 -5.18 -13.02 3.85
N VAL A 138 -6.17 -12.93 4.74
CA VAL A 138 -6.51 -11.67 5.42
C VAL A 138 -5.45 -11.28 6.44
N GLY A 139 -4.89 -12.26 7.15
CA GLY A 139 -3.89 -12.03 8.18
C GLY A 139 -2.58 -11.47 7.62
N ARG A 140 -2.17 -11.89 6.42
CA ARG A 140 -1.01 -11.33 5.72
C ARG A 140 -1.21 -9.85 5.39
N GLU A 141 -2.30 -9.51 4.70
CA GLU A 141 -2.58 -8.13 4.29
C GLU A 141 -2.85 -7.22 5.50
N GLY A 142 -3.54 -7.74 6.52
CA GLY A 142 -3.75 -7.03 7.77
C GLY A 142 -2.47 -6.81 8.58
N PHE A 143 -1.53 -7.76 8.53
CA PHE A 143 -0.20 -7.59 9.15
C PHE A 143 0.62 -6.51 8.45
N GLU A 144 0.63 -6.52 7.11
CA GLU A 144 1.25 -5.46 6.30
C GLU A 144 0.62 -4.09 6.65
N THR A 145 -0.71 -4.01 6.75
CA THR A 145 -1.43 -2.80 7.16
C THR A 145 -0.99 -2.32 8.54
N ALA A 146 -0.87 -3.21 9.53
CA ALA A 146 -0.45 -2.84 10.88
C ALA A 146 0.98 -2.27 10.90
N LEU A 147 1.91 -2.87 10.16
CA LEU A 147 3.29 -2.38 10.06
C LEU A 147 3.38 -1.01 9.36
N LEU A 148 2.64 -0.84 8.27
CA LEU A 148 2.56 0.45 7.56
C LEU A 148 1.96 1.54 8.45
N MET A 149 0.94 1.17 9.22
CA MET A 149 0.25 2.09 10.11
C MET A 149 1.15 2.57 11.26
N VAL A 150 1.95 1.68 11.85
CA VAL A 150 2.93 2.04 12.87
C VAL A 150 3.94 3.04 12.32
N GLY A 151 4.52 2.75 11.15
CA GLY A 151 5.44 3.68 10.50
C GLY A 151 4.79 5.05 10.24
N TYR A 152 3.54 5.08 9.78
CA TYR A 152 2.82 6.31 9.51
C TYR A 152 2.41 7.10 10.77
N ALA A 153 2.01 6.40 11.85
CA ALA A 153 1.60 7.02 13.10
C ALA A 153 2.77 7.71 13.83
N GLU A 154 3.96 7.10 13.81
CA GLU A 154 5.19 7.68 14.37
C GLU A 154 5.62 8.96 13.63
N ASN A 155 5.40 9.03 12.32
CA ASN A 155 5.59 10.25 11.50
C ASN A 155 4.67 11.41 11.89
N THR A 156 3.61 11.12 12.65
CA THR A 156 2.52 12.04 12.94
C THR A 156 2.46 12.40 14.43
N SER A 157 3.58 12.25 15.15
CA SER A 157 3.73 12.63 16.56
C SER A 157 2.66 12.02 17.49
N GLY A 158 2.23 10.78 17.22
CA GLY A 158 1.32 10.04 18.09
C GLY A 158 -0.15 10.49 18.03
N SER A 159 -0.56 11.24 17.02
CA SER A 159 -1.96 11.64 16.86
C SER A 159 -2.89 10.46 16.53
N SER A 160 -4.17 10.52 16.94
CA SER A 160 -5.16 9.47 16.66
C SER A 160 -5.85 9.63 15.29
N TRP A 161 -5.72 10.77 14.61
CA TRP A 161 -6.34 11.00 13.29
C TRP A 161 -5.93 10.00 12.21
N PRO A 162 -4.69 9.49 12.15
CA PRO A 162 -4.32 8.46 11.21
C PRO A 162 -5.18 7.20 11.37
N LEU A 163 -5.57 6.81 12.59
CA LEU A 163 -6.42 5.64 12.81
C LEU A 163 -7.82 5.84 12.24
N ILE A 164 -8.36 7.05 12.38
CA ILE A 164 -9.67 7.42 11.84
C ILE A 164 -9.62 7.36 10.30
N GLY A 165 -8.54 7.88 9.70
CA GLY A 165 -8.35 7.84 8.25
C GLY A 165 -8.30 6.41 7.72
N LEU A 166 -7.49 5.56 8.36
CA LEU A 166 -7.38 4.14 8.04
C LEU A 166 -8.75 3.46 8.10
N PHE A 167 -9.49 3.69 9.20
CA PHE A 167 -10.83 3.12 9.39
C PHE A 167 -11.79 3.58 8.30
N CYS A 168 -11.84 4.88 7.99
CA CYS A 168 -12.65 5.41 6.89
C CYS A 168 -12.27 4.77 5.55
N GLY A 169 -10.97 4.59 5.29
CA GLY A 169 -10.49 3.93 4.09
C GLY A 169 -10.93 2.46 3.98
N VAL A 170 -10.84 1.71 5.08
CA VAL A 170 -11.33 0.33 5.16
C VAL A 170 -12.84 0.26 4.94
N VAL A 171 -13.62 1.18 5.51
CA VAL A 171 -15.07 1.26 5.28
C VAL A 171 -15.38 1.49 3.79
N VAL A 172 -14.67 2.41 3.14
CA VAL A 172 -14.80 2.65 1.70
C VAL A 172 -14.42 1.40 0.89
N ALA A 173 -13.34 0.71 1.27
CA ALA A 173 -12.93 -0.53 0.62
C ALA A 173 -13.98 -1.65 0.75
N VAL A 174 -14.57 -1.82 1.94
CA VAL A 174 -15.65 -2.78 2.17
C VAL A 174 -16.86 -2.43 1.33
N ALA A 175 -17.27 -1.16 1.30
CA ALA A 175 -18.39 -0.71 0.47
C ALA A 175 -18.15 -1.01 -1.02
N LEU A 176 -16.97 -0.66 -1.55
CA LEU A 176 -16.58 -0.96 -2.93
C LEU A 176 -16.57 -2.46 -3.22
N THR A 177 -16.01 -3.25 -2.30
CA THR A 177 -16.00 -4.72 -2.40
C THR A 177 -17.42 -5.29 -2.44
N VAL A 178 -18.33 -4.79 -1.61
CA VAL A 178 -19.73 -5.23 -1.62
C VAL A 178 -20.43 -4.85 -2.93
N LEU A 179 -20.22 -3.62 -3.43
CA LEU A 179 -20.80 -3.18 -4.71
C LEU A 179 -20.29 -4.01 -5.89
N LEU A 180 -19.00 -4.39 -5.86
CA LEU A 180 -18.41 -5.31 -6.83
C LEU A 180 -19.01 -6.73 -6.72
N TYR A 181 -19.26 -7.23 -5.50
CA TYR A 181 -19.82 -8.57 -5.27
C TYR A 181 -21.25 -8.70 -5.80
N VAL A 182 -22.07 -7.67 -5.56
CA VAL A 182 -23.47 -7.62 -6.03
C VAL A 182 -23.55 -7.29 -7.53
N GLY A 183 -22.44 -6.91 -8.16
CA GLY A 183 -22.36 -6.61 -9.59
C GLY A 183 -22.90 -5.22 -9.98
N ALA A 184 -23.08 -4.33 -8.99
CA ALA A 184 -23.58 -2.97 -9.20
C ALA A 184 -22.54 -2.06 -9.89
N ILE A 185 -21.25 -2.35 -9.72
CA ILE A 185 -20.15 -1.62 -10.35
C ILE A 185 -19.19 -2.62 -11.03
N ARG A 186 -18.64 -2.25 -12.18
CA ARG A 186 -17.50 -2.92 -12.80
C ARG A 186 -16.31 -1.97 -12.77
N ILE A 187 -15.31 -2.26 -11.93
CA ILE A 187 -14.09 -1.46 -11.84
C ILE A 187 -12.99 -2.16 -12.63
N ASP A 188 -12.28 -1.41 -13.47
CA ASP A 188 -11.03 -1.88 -14.04
C ASP A 188 -9.96 -1.83 -12.92
N PHE A 189 -9.64 -2.99 -12.36
CA PHE A 189 -8.64 -3.12 -11.30
C PHE A 189 -7.27 -2.60 -11.73
N ALA A 190 -6.91 -2.72 -13.01
CA ALA A 190 -5.63 -2.20 -13.49
C ALA A 190 -5.58 -0.67 -13.40
N VAL A 191 -6.65 0.01 -13.79
CA VAL A 191 -6.75 1.48 -13.68
C VAL A 191 -6.78 1.91 -12.22
N PHE A 192 -7.59 1.24 -11.38
CA PHE A 192 -7.69 1.54 -9.96
C PHE A 192 -6.34 1.43 -9.25
N PHE A 193 -5.66 0.28 -9.37
CA PHE A 193 -4.35 0.07 -8.75
C PHE A 193 -3.25 0.95 -9.35
N THR A 194 -3.36 1.34 -10.63
CA THR A 194 -2.43 2.31 -11.23
C THR A 194 -2.61 3.69 -10.61
N CYS A 195 -3.85 4.15 -10.45
CA CYS A 195 -4.16 5.45 -9.87
C CYS A 195 -3.77 5.52 -8.39
N THR A 196 -4.20 4.54 -7.58
CA THR A 196 -3.88 4.52 -6.14
C THR A 196 -2.39 4.24 -5.90
N GLY A 197 -1.76 3.39 -6.70
CA GLY A 197 -0.32 3.13 -6.64
C GLY A 197 0.52 4.37 -7.00
N ALA A 198 0.15 5.12 -8.03
CA ALA A 198 0.81 6.38 -8.37
C ALA A 198 0.71 7.41 -7.23
N LEU A 199 -0.46 7.52 -6.61
CA LEU A 199 -0.67 8.41 -5.48
C LEU A 199 0.17 8.00 -4.26
N LEU A 200 0.27 6.69 -3.98
CA LEU A 200 1.13 6.17 -2.92
C LEU A 200 2.62 6.42 -3.16
N ILE A 201 3.09 6.40 -4.42
CA ILE A 201 4.48 6.76 -4.76
C ILE A 201 4.75 8.23 -4.39
N ILE A 202 3.80 9.13 -4.63
CA ILE A 202 3.93 10.54 -4.25
C ILE A 202 3.97 10.71 -2.73
N VAL A 203 3.12 9.98 -1.99
CA VAL A 203 3.13 9.98 -0.52
C VAL A 203 4.45 9.42 0.01
N ALA A 204 4.93 8.31 -0.55
CA ALA A 204 6.20 7.68 -0.18
C ALA A 204 7.41 8.61 -0.43
N ALA A 205 7.38 9.40 -1.51
CA ALA A 205 8.39 10.43 -1.75
C ALA A 205 8.42 11.46 -0.60
N GLY A 206 7.25 11.84 -0.08
CA GLY A 206 7.13 12.70 1.10
C GLY A 206 7.71 12.07 2.36
N ILE A 207 7.40 10.81 2.64
CA ILE A 207 7.95 10.06 3.78
C ILE A 207 9.48 9.97 3.67
N LEU A 208 10.02 9.79 2.45
CA LEU A 208 11.46 9.82 2.21
C LEU A 208 12.07 11.18 2.54
N ALA A 209 11.45 12.27 2.08
CA ALA A 209 11.92 13.63 2.38
C ALA A 209 11.90 13.92 3.89
N TYR A 210 10.90 13.42 4.61
CA TYR A 210 10.86 13.47 6.08
C TYR A 210 12.03 12.69 6.70
N GLY A 211 12.21 11.43 6.30
CA GLY A 211 13.27 10.56 6.85
C GLY A 211 14.67 11.15 6.64
N VAL A 212 14.92 11.73 5.46
CA VAL A 212 16.16 12.44 5.16
C VAL A 212 16.39 13.61 6.13
N ARG A 213 15.37 14.39 6.45
CA ARG A 213 15.53 15.51 7.40
C ARG A 213 15.69 15.04 8.83
N ALA A 214 14.97 14.01 9.27
CA ALA A 214 15.17 13.42 10.58
C ALA A 214 16.64 12.95 10.76
N LEU A 215 17.21 12.30 9.74
CA LEU A 215 18.62 11.91 9.70
C LEU A 215 19.58 13.12 9.67
N GLN A 216 19.18 14.23 9.03
CA GLN A 216 19.93 15.50 9.08
C GLN A 216 19.87 16.14 10.48
N THR A 217 18.74 16.06 11.17
CA THR A 217 18.54 16.62 12.54
C THR A 217 19.42 15.89 13.56
N VAL A 218 19.57 14.57 13.41
CA VAL A 218 20.46 13.74 14.25
C VAL A 218 21.94 13.94 13.89
N GLY A 219 22.23 14.58 12.75
CA GLY A 219 23.60 14.84 12.27
C GLY A 219 24.22 13.68 11.48
N TRP A 220 23.44 12.65 11.13
CA TRP A 220 23.93 11.53 10.31
C TRP A 220 24.01 11.88 8.82
N LEU A 221 23.20 12.85 8.36
CA LEU A 221 23.27 13.39 7.01
C LEU A 221 23.67 14.87 7.03
N PRO A 222 24.53 15.32 6.10
CA PRO A 222 24.95 16.72 6.01
C PRO A 222 23.85 17.60 5.39
N GLY A 223 24.02 18.92 5.52
CA GLY A 223 23.25 19.89 4.73
C GLY A 223 21.94 20.37 5.36
N ILE A 224 21.75 20.24 6.69
CA ILE A 224 20.56 20.77 7.37
C ILE A 224 20.40 22.30 7.22
N ALA A 225 21.52 23.03 7.11
CA ALA A 225 21.55 24.47 6.88
C ALA A 225 21.41 24.86 5.40
N ALA A 226 21.62 23.91 4.47
CA ALA A 226 21.56 24.15 3.03
C ALA A 226 20.11 24.04 2.54
N ARG A 227 19.36 25.14 2.65
CA ARG A 227 17.99 25.24 2.12
C ARG A 227 18.00 25.35 0.60
N ALA A 228 17.13 24.60 -0.07
CA ALA A 228 16.98 24.67 -1.53
C ALA A 228 16.26 25.95 -1.94
N PHE A 229 15.18 26.27 -1.24
CA PHE A 229 14.39 27.47 -1.39
C PHE A 229 13.62 27.72 -0.09
N ASP A 230 13.17 28.95 0.13
CA ASP A 230 12.33 29.33 1.25
C ASP A 230 11.15 30.16 0.71
N ILE A 231 10.01 29.50 0.54
CA ILE A 231 8.76 30.12 0.06
C ILE A 231 7.79 30.41 1.20
N SER A 232 8.22 30.28 2.45
CA SER A 232 7.37 30.40 3.65
C SER A 232 6.70 31.77 3.77
N ARG A 233 7.24 32.80 3.11
CA ARG A 233 6.65 34.15 3.07
C ARG A 233 5.44 34.27 2.14
N HIS A 234 5.36 33.45 1.11
CA HIS A 234 4.31 33.48 0.08
C HIS A 234 3.39 32.27 0.15
N PHE A 235 3.75 31.28 0.96
CA PHE A 235 3.00 30.04 1.16
C PHE A 235 2.40 30.02 2.56
N ASP A 236 1.07 30.12 2.64
CA ASP A 236 0.38 29.99 3.91
C ASP A 236 0.23 28.51 4.28
N GLN A 237 1.07 28.04 5.20
CA GLN A 237 1.06 26.67 5.66
C GLN A 237 -0.17 26.32 6.51
N SER A 238 -0.87 27.33 7.05
CA SER A 238 -2.11 27.16 7.81
C SER A 238 -3.36 27.06 6.92
N SER A 239 -3.23 27.42 5.64
CA SER A 239 -4.31 27.29 4.65
C SER A 239 -4.69 25.82 4.40
N TRP A 240 -5.90 25.59 3.89
CA TRP A 240 -6.39 24.23 3.56
C TRP A 240 -5.50 23.49 2.55
N TYR A 241 -4.85 24.21 1.62
CA TYR A 241 -3.96 23.61 0.62
C TYR A 241 -2.55 23.38 1.19
N GLY A 242 -2.05 24.30 2.03
CA GLY A 242 -0.75 24.16 2.68
C GLY A 242 -0.72 22.98 3.65
N THR A 243 -1.80 22.86 4.41
CA THR A 243 -2.06 21.71 5.26
C THR A 243 -2.19 20.39 4.47
N ALA A 244 -2.96 20.38 3.38
CA ALA A 244 -3.11 19.23 2.49
C ALA A 244 -1.77 18.79 1.86
N LEU A 245 -0.93 19.72 1.42
CA LEU A 245 0.39 19.38 0.88
C LEU A 245 1.34 18.88 1.98
N ALA A 246 1.28 19.48 3.16
CA ALA A 246 2.13 19.12 4.29
C ALA A 246 1.90 17.70 4.82
N GLY A 247 0.67 17.18 4.85
CA GLY A 247 0.49 15.80 5.33
C GLY A 247 0.39 14.72 4.23
N LEU A 248 0.17 15.09 2.96
CA LEU A 248 -0.09 14.11 1.91
C LEU A 248 1.22 13.72 1.24
N VAL A 249 2.11 14.70 1.10
CA VAL A 249 3.40 14.55 0.44
C VAL A 249 4.55 15.07 1.29
N ASN A 250 4.31 15.31 2.58
CA ASN A 250 5.29 15.92 3.51
C ASN A 250 5.89 17.23 2.97
N PHE A 251 5.10 18.04 2.26
CA PHE A 251 5.61 19.28 1.67
C PHE A 251 5.98 20.28 2.77
N ARG A 252 7.19 20.82 2.67
CA ARG A 252 7.63 21.94 3.50
C ARG A 252 8.03 23.12 2.60
N PRO A 253 7.75 24.36 3.01
CA PRO A 253 8.14 25.55 2.27
C PRO A 253 9.63 25.90 2.40
N ASP A 254 10.36 25.25 3.33
CA ASP A 254 11.80 25.40 3.60
C ASP A 254 12.61 24.07 3.41
N PRO A 255 12.48 23.34 2.30
CA PRO A 255 13.15 22.04 2.16
C PRO A 255 14.67 22.21 2.01
N THR A 256 15.44 21.25 2.53
CA THR A 256 16.88 21.21 2.27
C THR A 256 17.16 20.72 0.84
N VAL A 257 18.32 21.07 0.29
CA VAL A 257 18.74 20.61 -1.04
C VAL A 257 18.70 19.08 -1.14
N LEU A 258 19.14 18.40 -0.08
CA LEU A 258 19.14 16.93 -0.02
C LEU A 258 17.73 16.33 -0.04
N GLN A 259 16.78 16.95 0.68
CA GLN A 259 15.38 16.52 0.64
C GLN A 259 14.78 16.63 -0.75
N VAL A 260 15.01 17.75 -1.44
CA VAL A 260 14.48 17.97 -2.81
C VAL A 260 15.08 16.96 -3.78
N ILE A 261 16.40 16.74 -3.73
CA ILE A 261 17.07 15.75 -4.59
C ILE A 261 16.50 14.35 -4.32
N ALA A 262 16.41 13.94 -3.05
CA ALA A 262 15.87 12.63 -2.70
C ALA A 262 14.43 12.43 -3.20
N TRP A 263 13.58 13.45 -3.03
CA TRP A 263 12.19 13.43 -3.48
C TRP A 263 12.08 13.32 -5.01
N VAL A 264 12.81 14.16 -5.76
CA VAL A 264 12.79 14.16 -7.22
C VAL A 264 13.34 12.86 -7.79
N VAL A 265 14.48 12.38 -7.27
CA VAL A 265 15.12 11.13 -7.73
C VAL A 265 14.19 9.95 -7.46
N TYR A 266 13.61 9.86 -6.26
CA TYR A 266 12.70 8.80 -5.92
C TYR A 266 11.45 8.79 -6.82
N LEU A 267 10.79 9.94 -7.00
CA LEU A 267 9.65 10.06 -7.90
C LEU A 267 10.01 9.68 -9.33
N ALA A 268 11.10 10.24 -9.86
CA ALA A 268 11.51 9.97 -11.23
C ALA A 268 11.79 8.48 -11.44
N VAL A 269 12.55 7.84 -10.55
CA VAL A 269 12.91 6.42 -10.70
C VAL A 269 11.69 5.52 -10.47
N VAL A 270 11.01 5.66 -9.34
CA VAL A 270 9.93 4.73 -8.94
C VAL A 270 8.69 4.92 -9.80
N MET A 271 8.29 6.16 -10.09
CA MET A 271 7.14 6.41 -10.98
C MET A 271 7.43 5.89 -12.40
N THR A 272 8.65 6.07 -12.90
CA THR A 272 9.04 5.53 -14.21
C THR A 272 8.93 4.01 -14.19
N LEU A 273 9.59 3.32 -13.25
CA LEU A 273 9.49 1.86 -13.09
C LEU A 273 8.03 1.38 -12.93
N PHE A 274 7.21 2.16 -12.23
CA PHE A 274 5.80 1.89 -12.02
C PHE A 274 4.94 2.14 -13.26
N LEU A 275 5.28 3.05 -14.17
CA LEU A 275 4.50 3.32 -15.38
C LEU A 275 5.00 2.57 -16.63
N LEU A 276 6.24 2.08 -16.63
CA LEU A 276 6.88 1.43 -17.79
C LEU A 276 5.97 0.35 -18.43
N PRO A 277 5.54 0.51 -19.70
CA PRO A 277 4.71 -0.48 -20.40
C PRO A 277 5.43 -1.82 -20.58
N ARG A 278 4.81 -2.93 -20.15
CA ARG A 278 5.46 -4.26 -20.18
C ARG A 278 5.37 -5.01 -21.52
N SER A 279 4.89 -4.38 -22.58
CA SER A 279 4.87 -4.97 -23.92
C SER A 279 6.27 -5.22 -24.50
N PHE A 280 7.32 -4.64 -23.89
CA PHE A 280 8.69 -4.72 -24.43
C PHE A 280 9.46 -6.02 -24.10
N LEU A 281 9.02 -6.83 -23.14
CA LEU A 281 9.78 -8.03 -22.71
C LEU A 281 9.27 -9.37 -23.27
N ARG A 282 8.16 -9.39 -24.03
CA ARG A 282 7.56 -10.65 -24.54
C ARG A 282 7.71 -10.85 -26.06
N SER A 283 8.19 -9.86 -26.80
CA SER A 283 8.22 -9.92 -28.28
C SER A 283 9.42 -10.71 -28.88
N ARG A 284 10.34 -11.23 -28.05
CA ARG A 284 11.55 -11.92 -28.57
C ARG A 284 11.46 -13.44 -28.65
N SER A 285 10.42 -14.07 -28.10
CA SER A 285 10.35 -15.55 -27.97
C SER A 285 9.30 -16.23 -28.85
N THR A 286 8.66 -15.53 -29.80
CA THR A 286 7.61 -16.13 -30.67
C THR A 286 8.00 -16.22 -32.14
N LYS A 287 9.28 -15.98 -32.50
CA LYS A 287 9.75 -16.06 -33.90
C LYS A 287 10.44 -17.39 -34.27
N ALA A 288 10.56 -18.33 -33.35
CA ALA A 288 10.94 -19.72 -33.64
C ALA A 288 9.84 -20.57 -32.99
N THR A 289 8.86 -21.11 -33.71
CA THR A 289 9.01 -22.25 -34.61
C THR A 289 7.69 -22.35 -35.39
N ARG A 290 7.69 -22.12 -36.71
CA ARG A 290 6.59 -22.60 -37.57
C ARG A 290 6.94 -24.04 -37.95
N PRO A 291 6.07 -25.03 -37.72
CA PRO A 291 6.21 -26.32 -38.40
C PRO A 291 5.90 -26.12 -39.88
N THR A 292 6.81 -26.53 -40.75
CA THR A 292 6.56 -26.73 -42.18
C THR A 292 5.45 -27.78 -42.34
N PRO A 293 4.40 -27.56 -43.14
CA PRO A 293 3.42 -28.60 -43.42
C PRO A 293 4.06 -29.64 -44.33
N ASP A 294 4.37 -30.82 -43.79
CA ASP A 294 4.79 -31.95 -44.62
C ASP A 294 3.58 -32.60 -45.30
N HIS A 295 3.81 -33.01 -46.53
CA HIS A 295 2.84 -33.41 -47.53
C HIS A 295 1.96 -34.61 -47.10
N ILE A 296 0.66 -34.53 -47.38
CA ILE A 296 -0.25 -35.68 -47.37
C ILE A 296 0.00 -36.48 -48.66
N GLU A 297 0.76 -37.56 -48.57
CA GLU A 297 0.76 -38.59 -49.61
C GLU A 297 -0.58 -39.34 -49.58
N THR A 298 -1.21 -39.44 -50.75
CA THR A 298 -2.46 -40.17 -51.00
C THR A 298 -2.12 -41.63 -51.30
N PRO A 299 -2.78 -42.65 -50.70
CA PRO A 299 -2.59 -44.02 -51.15
C PRO A 299 -3.42 -44.24 -52.43
N ALA A 300 -2.74 -44.60 -53.51
CA ALA A 300 -3.34 -45.15 -54.71
C ALA A 300 -3.24 -46.68 -54.68
N ALA A 301 -4.38 -47.32 -54.99
CA ALA A 301 -4.63 -48.74 -55.28
C ALA A 301 -4.55 -49.74 -54.11
#